data_AF-A0A3M1C6T9-F1
#
_entry.id   AF-A0A3M1C6T9-F1
#
_cell.length_a   1.000
_cell.length_b   1.000
_cell.length_c   1.000
_cell.angle_alpha   90.00
_cell.angle_beta   90.00
_cell.angle_gamma   90.00
#
_symmetry.space_group_name_H-M   'P 1'
#
loop_
_entity.id
_entity.type
_entity.pdbx_description
1 polymer ?
#
loop_
_entity_poly.entity_id
_entity_poly.type
_entity_poly.pdbx_seq_one_letter_code
_entity_poly.pdbx_strand_id
1 'polypeptide(L)'
;MLARLPGAMARALLVALLVLTPALILPETRPDSAQIILLMAVFAGVFTLLEYASASPTLVEFRDAPPFNRLRFLCLFLTVVTLSLIQAGPVTQSAPARLVTALGLVVGHALDFPYSPVRLAGLILPDTSVASIALLRASAGMAYLLSLLMLAVFAVWLRLRNWPLNRKHGFNVWINLPTFDPTGGGDVIERLERDARYNIALGFVLPFVTPPLLLLVSKLVGTITFSSPHTLIWSVTAWAFLPAGLIVRGMALLKVARLIAEQRERRAVLAGAPGAITA
;
A
#
# COMPACT_ATOMS: atom_id res chain seq x y z
N MET A 1 18.52 -20.26 -7.83
CA MET A 1 18.85 -18.83 -7.61
C MET A 1 19.07 -18.08 -8.92
N LEU A 2 19.96 -18.55 -9.82
CA LEU A 2 20.29 -17.85 -11.08
C LEU A 2 19.09 -17.49 -11.97
N ALA A 3 18.12 -18.39 -12.14
CA ALA A 3 16.92 -18.12 -12.97
C ALA A 3 15.99 -17.02 -12.40
N ARG A 4 16.08 -16.70 -11.10
CA ARG A 4 15.24 -15.68 -10.43
C ARG A 4 15.93 -14.31 -10.37
N LEU A 5 17.25 -14.29 -10.52
CA LEU A 5 18.09 -13.11 -10.32
C LEU A 5 17.71 -11.94 -11.25
N PRO A 6 17.49 -12.12 -12.58
CA PRO A 6 17.14 -10.99 -13.45
C PRO A 6 15.82 -10.32 -13.04
N GLY A 7 14.81 -11.13 -12.69
CA GLY A 7 13.52 -10.62 -12.22
C GLY A 7 13.60 -9.93 -10.86
N ALA A 8 14.45 -10.43 -9.96
CA ALA A 8 14.69 -9.81 -8.66
C ALA A 8 15.42 -8.47 -8.81
N MET A 9 16.43 -8.39 -9.68
CA MET A 9 17.15 -7.15 -10.00
C MET A 9 16.22 -6.08 -10.61
N ALA A 10 15.37 -6.45 -11.57
CA ALA A 10 14.43 -5.50 -12.14
C ALA A 10 13.49 -4.90 -11.08
N ARG A 11 13.01 -5.71 -10.13
CA ARG A 11 12.17 -5.23 -9.02
C ARG A 11 12.95 -4.34 -8.05
N ALA A 12 14.18 -4.71 -7.73
CA ALA A 12 15.07 -3.91 -6.88
C ALA A 12 15.32 -2.52 -7.48
N LEU A 13 15.60 -2.44 -8.78
CA LEU A 13 15.77 -1.17 -9.50
C LEU A 13 14.49 -0.33 -9.49
N LEU A 14 13.34 -0.95 -9.70
CA LEU A 14 12.03 -0.27 -9.65
C LEU A 14 11.74 0.29 -8.25
N VAL A 15 12.06 -0.45 -7.18
CA VAL A 15 11.90 0.03 -5.80
C VAL A 15 12.90 1.14 -5.47
N ALA A 16 14.15 1.03 -5.91
CA ALA A 16 15.13 2.10 -5.75
C ALA A 16 14.66 3.38 -6.49
N LEU A 17 14.18 3.25 -7.73
CA LEU A 17 13.64 4.36 -8.51
C LEU A 17 12.43 5.00 -7.82
N LEU A 18 11.51 4.20 -7.28
CA LEU A 18 10.38 4.69 -6.46
C LEU A 18 10.87 5.60 -5.32
N VAL A 19 11.90 5.17 -4.59
CA VAL A 19 12.44 5.95 -3.46
C VAL A 19 13.13 7.24 -3.93
N LEU A 20 13.84 7.19 -5.05
CA LEU A 20 14.52 8.35 -5.64
C LEU A 20 13.55 9.36 -6.28
N THR A 21 12.34 8.93 -6.65
CA THR A 21 11.40 9.70 -7.46
C THR A 21 11.15 11.13 -6.95
N PRO A 22 10.88 11.38 -5.64
CA PRO A 22 10.70 12.75 -5.16
C PRO A 22 11.92 13.65 -5.39
N ALA A 23 13.13 13.14 -5.16
CA ALA A 23 14.36 13.90 -5.33
C ALA A 23 14.67 14.20 -6.81
N LEU A 24 14.22 13.34 -7.71
CA LEU A 24 14.39 13.53 -9.16
C LEU A 24 13.38 14.53 -9.75
N ILE A 25 12.19 14.68 -9.14
CA ILE A 25 11.12 15.55 -9.64
C ILE A 25 11.17 16.95 -9.01
N LEU A 26 11.53 17.04 -7.72
CA LEU A 26 11.57 18.31 -7.00
C LEU A 26 12.77 19.16 -7.47
N PRO A 27 12.58 20.47 -7.72
CA PRO A 27 13.62 21.34 -8.29
C PRO A 27 14.79 21.60 -7.32
N GLU A 28 14.54 21.57 -6.01
CA GLU A 28 15.55 21.81 -4.99
C GLU A 28 15.58 20.68 -3.97
N THR A 29 16.56 19.79 -4.11
CA THR A 29 16.89 18.81 -3.07
C THR A 29 18.25 19.17 -2.50
N ARG A 30 18.30 19.47 -1.19
CA ARG A 30 19.57 19.78 -0.51
C ARG A 30 20.54 18.58 -0.62
N PRO A 31 21.85 18.80 -0.80
CA PRO A 31 22.83 17.72 -0.95
C PRO A 31 22.75 16.65 0.15
N ASP A 32 22.67 17.06 1.42
CA ASP A 32 22.56 16.14 2.56
C ASP A 32 21.31 15.27 2.47
N SER A 33 20.19 15.85 2.03
CA SER A 33 18.93 15.12 1.85
C SER A 33 19.02 14.15 0.66
N ALA A 34 19.66 14.55 -0.44
CA ALA A 34 19.87 13.68 -1.59
C ALA A 34 20.72 12.44 -1.24
N GLN A 35 21.76 12.61 -0.43
CA GLN A 35 22.60 11.48 0.04
C GLN A 35 21.80 10.49 0.90
N ILE A 36 20.99 10.99 1.84
CA ILE A 36 20.13 10.14 2.68
C ILE A 36 19.11 9.38 1.82
N ILE A 37 18.48 10.06 0.86
CA ILE A 37 17.50 9.44 -0.05
C ILE A 37 18.17 8.37 -0.92
N LEU A 38 19.37 8.64 -1.46
CA LEU A 38 20.13 7.66 -2.23
C LEU A 38 20.46 6.43 -1.39
N LEU A 39 20.94 6.62 -0.16
CA LEU A 39 21.23 5.52 0.75
C LEU A 39 19.98 4.69 1.02
N MET A 40 18.84 5.34 1.30
CA MET A 40 17.56 4.67 1.54
C MET A 40 17.08 3.90 0.30
N ALA A 41 17.30 4.44 -0.91
CA ALA A 41 16.98 3.77 -2.17
C ALA A 41 17.84 2.52 -2.39
N VAL A 42 19.13 2.59 -2.10
CA VAL A 42 20.04 1.43 -2.16
C VAL A 42 19.60 0.36 -1.17
N PHE A 43 19.32 0.72 0.09
CA PHE A 43 18.82 -0.23 1.09
C PHE A 43 17.52 -0.90 0.67
N ALA A 44 16.52 -0.12 0.21
CA ALA A 44 15.24 -0.66 -0.25
C ALA A 44 15.41 -1.57 -1.48
N GLY A 45 16.30 -1.21 -2.41
CA GLY A 45 16.65 -2.02 -3.57
C GLY A 45 17.32 -3.34 -3.18
N VAL A 46 18.35 -3.30 -2.32
CA VAL A 46 19.05 -4.49 -1.82
C VAL A 46 18.10 -5.41 -1.07
N PHE A 47 17.28 -4.87 -0.18
CA PHE A 47 16.27 -5.64 0.55
C PHE A 47 15.31 -6.35 -0.43
N THR A 48 14.81 -5.64 -1.43
CA THR A 48 13.94 -6.22 -2.46
C THR A 48 14.64 -7.30 -3.28
N LEU A 49 15.91 -7.08 -3.63
CA LEU A 49 16.71 -8.07 -4.35
C LEU A 49 16.82 -9.37 -3.56
N LEU A 50 17.17 -9.28 -2.27
CA LEU A 50 17.33 -10.45 -1.39
C LEU A 50 16.02 -11.23 -1.25
N GLU A 51 14.89 -10.55 -1.00
CA GLU A 51 13.58 -11.18 -0.86
C GLU A 51 13.09 -11.91 -2.13
N TYR A 52 13.36 -11.34 -3.31
CA TYR A 52 12.96 -11.95 -4.58
C TYR A 52 13.97 -12.95 -5.15
N ALA A 53 15.24 -12.86 -4.77
CA ALA A 53 16.27 -13.84 -5.16
C ALA A 53 16.23 -15.11 -4.29
N SER A 54 15.80 -14.99 -3.03
CA SER A 54 15.68 -16.11 -2.09
C SER A 54 14.65 -17.16 -2.53
N ALA A 55 14.89 -18.44 -2.21
CA ALA A 55 13.90 -19.49 -2.39
C ALA A 55 12.73 -19.32 -1.40
N SER A 56 13.06 -19.04 -0.14
CA SER A 56 12.14 -18.83 0.97
C SER A 56 12.11 -17.34 1.35
N PRO A 57 11.05 -16.59 0.97
CA PRO A 57 10.94 -15.19 1.35
C PRO A 57 10.68 -15.07 2.86
N THR A 58 11.00 -13.90 3.44
CA THR A 58 10.82 -13.67 4.88
C THR A 58 9.68 -12.72 5.18
N LEU A 59 9.51 -11.67 4.35
CA LEU A 59 8.58 -10.57 4.62
C LEU A 59 7.64 -10.30 3.44
N VAL A 60 8.07 -10.57 2.20
CA VAL A 60 7.25 -10.28 1.02
C VAL A 60 6.17 -11.35 0.84
N GLU A 61 4.97 -11.03 1.32
CA GLU A 61 3.78 -11.84 1.10
C GLU A 61 3.29 -11.78 -0.35
N PHE A 62 2.57 -12.82 -0.78
CA PHE A 62 1.96 -12.96 -2.10
C PHE A 62 2.95 -12.74 -3.26
N ARG A 63 4.23 -13.07 -3.03
CA ARG A 63 5.34 -12.88 -3.98
C ARG A 63 5.03 -13.47 -5.35
N ASP A 64 4.45 -14.67 -5.36
CA ASP A 64 4.19 -15.47 -6.55
C ASP A 64 2.70 -15.47 -6.94
N ALA A 65 1.92 -14.51 -6.41
CA ALA A 65 0.47 -14.38 -6.61
C ALA A 65 0.07 -13.02 -7.23
N PRO A 66 0.48 -12.69 -8.47
CA PRO A 66 0.02 -11.49 -9.16
C PRO A 66 -1.50 -11.51 -9.31
N PRO A 67 -2.16 -10.34 -9.25
CA PRO A 67 -1.59 -9.01 -9.37
C PRO A 67 -1.17 -8.35 -8.05
N PHE A 68 -1.29 -9.02 -6.89
CA PHE A 68 -1.18 -8.42 -5.55
C PHE A 68 -0.03 -7.40 -5.40
N ASN A 69 1.22 -7.86 -5.50
CA ASN A 69 2.38 -6.97 -5.35
C ASN A 69 2.57 -5.99 -6.52
N ARG A 70 2.11 -6.36 -7.72
CA ARG A 70 2.22 -5.49 -8.91
C ARG A 70 1.32 -4.27 -8.78
N LEU A 71 0.09 -4.48 -8.33
CA LEU A 71 -0.89 -3.42 -8.12
C LEU A 71 -0.47 -2.51 -6.97
N ARG A 72 0.02 -3.09 -5.86
CA ARG A 72 0.56 -2.34 -4.73
C ARG A 72 1.73 -1.44 -5.15
N PHE A 73 2.71 -1.99 -5.87
CA PHE A 73 3.83 -1.21 -6.39
C PHE A 73 3.36 -0.09 -7.31
N LEU A 74 2.49 -0.40 -8.28
CA LEU A 74 1.99 0.61 -9.23
C LEU A 74 1.25 1.74 -8.53
N CYS A 75 0.35 1.42 -7.59
CA CYS A 75 -0.38 2.41 -6.80
C CYS A 75 0.58 3.30 -6.00
N LEU A 76 1.56 2.69 -5.32
CA LEU A 76 2.55 3.42 -4.54
C LEU A 76 3.39 4.35 -5.41
N PHE A 77 3.88 3.85 -6.56
CA PHE A 77 4.67 4.62 -7.51
C PHE A 77 3.88 5.79 -8.11
N LEU A 78 2.65 5.55 -8.57
CA LEU A 78 1.79 6.61 -9.08
C LEU A 78 1.47 7.65 -8.01
N THR A 79 1.30 7.23 -6.75
CA THR A 79 1.08 8.16 -5.63
C THR A 79 2.29 9.04 -5.42
N VAL A 80 3.48 8.46 -5.31
CA VAL A 80 4.72 9.22 -5.10
C VAL A 80 5.00 10.18 -6.26
N VAL A 81 4.85 9.74 -7.51
CA VAL A 81 5.00 10.61 -8.70
C VAL A 81 3.99 11.77 -8.65
N THR A 82 2.72 11.46 -8.42
CA THR A 82 1.63 12.45 -8.39
C THR A 82 1.88 13.49 -7.31
N LEU A 83 2.20 13.07 -6.08
CA LEU A 83 2.46 13.97 -4.97
C LEU A 83 3.73 14.80 -5.22
N SER A 84 4.77 14.22 -5.80
CA SER A 84 5.99 14.96 -6.18
C SER A 84 5.69 16.05 -7.20
N LEU A 85 4.85 15.77 -8.20
CA LEU A 85 4.42 16.77 -9.19
C LEU A 85 3.55 17.87 -8.56
N ILE A 86 2.65 17.54 -7.63
CA ILE A 86 1.85 18.54 -6.90
C ILE A 86 2.76 19.47 -6.10
N GLN A 87 3.75 18.91 -5.39
CA GLN A 87 4.67 19.70 -4.57
C GLN A 87 5.70 20.49 -5.42
N ALA A 88 6.04 20.02 -6.62
CA ALA A 88 6.85 20.77 -7.58
C ALA A 88 6.07 21.90 -8.29
N GLY A 89 4.74 21.82 -8.35
CA GLY A 89 3.88 22.75 -9.09
C GLY A 89 4.04 24.24 -8.74
N PRO A 90 4.15 24.63 -7.45
CA PRO A 90 4.32 26.03 -7.06
C PRO A 90 5.63 26.67 -7.57
N VAL A 91 6.66 25.85 -7.83
CA VAL A 91 8.00 26.32 -8.19
C VAL A 91 8.27 26.09 -9.68
N THR A 92 7.74 25.01 -10.25
CA THR A 92 8.01 24.61 -11.63
C THR A 92 6.88 25.04 -12.57
N GLN A 93 7.22 25.69 -13.69
CA GLN A 93 6.25 26.00 -14.74
C GLN A 93 6.01 24.81 -15.70
N SER A 94 6.18 23.58 -15.23
CA SER A 94 6.06 22.39 -16.07
C SER A 94 4.58 22.07 -16.35
N ALA A 95 4.25 21.71 -17.59
CA ALA A 95 2.88 21.34 -17.97
C ALA A 95 2.34 20.13 -17.17
N PRO A 96 3.11 19.05 -16.92
CA PRO A 96 2.65 17.92 -16.11
C PRO A 96 2.32 18.32 -14.66
N ALA A 97 3.17 19.13 -14.01
CA ALA A 97 2.93 19.57 -12.64
C ALA A 97 1.67 20.41 -12.53
N ARG A 98 1.43 21.34 -13.47
CA ARG A 98 0.19 22.14 -13.51
C ARG A 98 -1.05 21.28 -13.68
N LEU A 99 -1.04 20.35 -14.62
CA LEU A 99 -2.18 19.45 -14.87
C LEU A 99 -2.49 18.61 -13.63
N VAL A 100 -1.47 17.95 -13.07
CA VAL A 100 -1.64 17.08 -11.90
C VAL A 100 -2.07 17.88 -10.67
N THR A 101 -1.56 19.10 -10.48
CA THR A 101 -1.99 19.99 -9.40
C THR A 101 -3.44 20.40 -9.57
N ALA A 102 -3.87 20.78 -10.77
CA ALA A 102 -5.26 21.14 -11.04
C ALA A 102 -6.23 19.98 -10.79
N LEU A 103 -5.89 18.77 -11.26
CA LEU A 103 -6.66 17.56 -10.97
C LEU A 103 -6.70 17.28 -9.46
N GLY A 104 -5.56 17.41 -8.79
CA GLY A 104 -5.46 17.22 -7.35
C GLY A 104 -6.34 18.19 -6.55
N LEU A 105 -6.40 19.46 -6.95
CA LEU A 105 -7.29 20.44 -6.32
C LEU A 105 -8.77 20.06 -6.49
N VAL A 106 -9.18 19.65 -7.68
CA VAL A 106 -10.56 19.19 -7.95
C VAL A 106 -10.90 17.97 -7.12
N VAL A 107 -10.04 16.94 -7.13
CA VAL A 107 -10.23 15.71 -6.35
C VAL A 107 -10.20 15.99 -4.84
N GLY A 108 -9.28 16.84 -4.39
CA GLY A 108 -9.17 17.27 -3.00
C GLY A 108 -10.44 17.93 -2.51
N HIS A 109 -11.03 18.84 -3.31
CA HIS A 109 -12.33 19.44 -2.99
C HIS A 109 -13.47 18.43 -3.00
N ALA A 110 -13.52 17.52 -3.98
CA ALA A 110 -14.57 16.51 -4.05
C ALA A 110 -14.54 15.54 -2.86
N LEU A 111 -13.35 15.26 -2.31
CA LEU A 111 -13.16 14.39 -1.15
C LEU A 111 -13.15 15.15 0.19
N ASP A 112 -13.27 16.48 0.20
CA ASP A 112 -13.35 17.32 1.41
C ASP A 112 -14.80 17.48 1.90
N PHE A 113 -15.38 16.38 2.37
CA PHE A 113 -16.69 16.35 3.03
C PHE A 113 -16.54 16.08 4.53
N PRO A 114 -17.56 16.37 5.37
CA PRO A 114 -17.48 16.16 6.81
C PRO A 114 -17.01 14.75 7.17
N TYR A 115 -16.05 14.67 8.09
CA TYR A 115 -15.42 13.43 8.58
C TYR A 115 -14.60 12.63 7.56
N SER A 116 -14.40 13.12 6.33
CA SER A 116 -13.51 12.44 5.39
C SER A 116 -12.04 12.49 5.85
N PRO A 117 -11.19 11.51 5.47
CA PRO A 117 -9.77 11.60 5.75
C PRO A 117 -9.16 12.91 5.21
N VAL A 118 -9.53 13.33 4.00
CA VAL A 118 -9.03 14.58 3.40
C VAL A 118 -9.40 15.81 4.23
N ARG A 119 -10.60 15.85 4.83
CA ARG A 119 -10.98 16.90 5.78
C ARG A 119 -10.07 16.90 7.00
N LEU A 120 -9.81 15.71 7.56
CA LEU A 120 -8.97 15.53 8.74
C LEU A 120 -7.51 15.91 8.49
N ALA A 121 -7.01 15.81 7.25
CA ALA A 121 -5.66 16.26 6.89
C ALA A 121 -5.43 17.73 7.23
N GLY A 122 -6.45 18.57 7.04
CA GLY A 122 -6.40 20.00 7.35
C GLY A 122 -6.22 20.30 8.84
N LEU A 123 -6.46 19.32 9.73
CA LEU A 123 -6.26 19.48 11.18
C LEU A 123 -4.78 19.35 11.60
N ILE A 124 -3.92 18.79 10.73
CA ILE A 124 -2.52 18.50 11.06
C ILE A 124 -1.63 19.75 10.93
N LEU A 125 -2.05 20.74 10.12
CA LEU A 125 -1.32 21.98 9.88
C LEU A 125 -2.07 23.17 10.51
N PRO A 126 -1.94 23.42 11.82
CA PRO A 126 -2.42 24.67 12.39
C PRO A 126 -1.63 25.86 11.79
N ASP A 127 -2.31 26.99 11.63
CA ASP A 127 -1.69 28.30 11.33
C ASP A 127 -0.83 28.37 10.05
N THR A 128 -1.24 27.61 9.02
CA THR A 128 -0.55 27.60 7.72
C THR A 128 -1.34 28.39 6.65
N SER A 129 -0.64 28.91 5.63
CA SER A 129 -1.26 29.65 4.52
C SER A 129 -2.37 28.85 3.81
N VAL A 130 -3.37 29.56 3.28
CA VAL A 130 -4.48 28.97 2.50
C VAL A 130 -3.96 28.12 1.34
N ALA A 131 -2.90 28.56 0.67
CA ALA A 131 -2.28 27.84 -0.44
C ALA A 131 -1.67 26.50 -0.01
N SER A 132 -0.97 26.47 1.13
CA SER A 132 -0.39 25.23 1.67
C SER A 132 -1.46 24.22 2.08
N ILE A 133 -2.56 24.69 2.69
CA ILE A 133 -3.71 23.84 3.03
C ILE A 133 -4.35 23.26 1.76
N ALA A 134 -4.50 24.06 0.71
CA ALA A 134 -5.02 23.60 -0.58
C ALA A 134 -4.10 22.52 -1.21
N LEU A 135 -2.78 22.70 -1.17
CA LEU A 135 -1.81 21.71 -1.64
C LEU A 135 -1.81 20.42 -0.81
N LEU A 136 -1.96 20.52 0.51
CA LEU A 136 -2.11 19.34 1.37
C LEU A 136 -3.39 18.57 1.03
N ARG A 137 -4.53 19.28 0.89
CA ARG A 137 -5.81 18.65 0.48
C ARG A 137 -5.71 18.01 -0.90
N ALA A 138 -5.05 18.67 -1.85
CA ALA A 138 -4.81 18.10 -3.18
C ALA A 138 -3.96 16.82 -3.12
N SER A 139 -2.89 16.85 -2.32
CA SER A 139 -1.99 15.70 -2.11
C SER A 139 -2.73 14.54 -1.44
N ALA A 140 -3.46 14.81 -0.36
CA ALA A 140 -4.27 13.82 0.35
C ALA A 140 -5.38 13.25 -0.56
N GLY A 141 -6.10 14.11 -1.28
CA GLY A 141 -7.16 13.72 -2.20
C GLY A 141 -6.66 12.75 -3.27
N MET A 142 -5.54 13.07 -3.93
CA MET A 142 -4.95 12.18 -4.94
C MET A 142 -4.44 10.87 -4.36
N ALA A 143 -3.79 10.90 -3.19
CA ALA A 143 -3.30 9.70 -2.53
C ALA A 143 -4.44 8.75 -2.14
N TYR A 144 -5.54 9.30 -1.61
CA TYR A 144 -6.74 8.53 -1.30
C TYR A 144 -7.46 8.02 -2.54
N LEU A 145 -7.58 8.82 -3.60
CA LEU A 145 -8.16 8.38 -4.87
C LEU A 145 -7.42 7.18 -5.45
N LEU A 146 -6.08 7.24 -5.51
CA LEU A 146 -5.26 6.13 -6.00
C LEU A 146 -5.38 4.89 -5.11
N SER A 147 -5.41 5.08 -3.79
CA SER A 147 -5.59 4.00 -2.82
C SER A 147 -6.96 3.33 -2.97
N LEU A 148 -8.03 4.10 -3.15
CA LEU A 148 -9.38 3.60 -3.42
C LEU A 148 -9.46 2.89 -4.77
N LEU A 149 -8.80 3.41 -5.81
CA LEU A 149 -8.71 2.77 -7.11
C LEU A 149 -7.98 1.42 -7.01
N MET A 150 -6.89 1.33 -6.26
CA MET A 150 -6.22 0.06 -5.97
C MET A 150 -7.17 -0.93 -5.31
N LEU A 151 -7.93 -0.51 -4.29
CA LEU A 151 -8.91 -1.37 -3.63
C LEU A 151 -9.98 -1.87 -4.61
N ALA A 152 -10.55 -0.95 -5.41
CA ALA A 152 -11.57 -1.28 -6.39
C ALA A 152 -11.05 -2.25 -7.46
N VAL A 153 -9.89 -1.96 -8.06
CA VAL A 153 -9.27 -2.82 -9.06
C VAL A 153 -8.96 -4.20 -8.48
N PHE A 154 -8.43 -4.29 -7.26
CA PHE A 154 -8.14 -5.57 -6.64
C PHE A 154 -9.42 -6.36 -6.34
N ALA A 155 -10.45 -5.70 -5.80
CA ALA A 155 -11.74 -6.33 -5.52
C ALA A 155 -12.41 -6.87 -6.80
N VAL A 156 -12.40 -6.10 -7.89
CA VAL A 156 -12.88 -6.54 -9.21
C VAL A 156 -12.05 -7.73 -9.70
N TRP A 157 -10.74 -7.69 -9.56
CA TRP A 157 -9.86 -8.78 -9.96
C TRP A 157 -10.16 -10.09 -9.21
N LEU A 158 -10.40 -10.01 -7.89
CA LEU A 158 -10.78 -11.16 -7.06
C LEU A 158 -12.14 -11.77 -7.45
N ARG A 159 -13.06 -10.96 -7.99
CA ARG A 159 -14.38 -11.42 -8.45
C ARG A 159 -14.35 -12.03 -9.85
N LEU A 160 -13.62 -11.43 -10.78
CA LEU A 160 -13.66 -11.82 -12.20
C LEU A 160 -12.67 -12.91 -12.60
N ARG A 161 -11.64 -13.15 -11.79
CA ARG A 161 -10.58 -14.11 -12.12
C ARG A 161 -10.50 -15.19 -11.05
N ASN A 162 -10.09 -16.40 -11.44
CA ASN A 162 -9.78 -17.51 -10.53
C ASN A 162 -8.45 -17.27 -9.78
N TRP A 163 -8.17 -16.04 -9.35
CA TRP A 163 -7.03 -15.75 -8.50
C TRP A 163 -7.21 -16.46 -7.15
N PRO A 164 -6.14 -17.06 -6.58
CA PRO A 164 -4.76 -17.13 -7.05
C PRO A 164 -4.42 -18.40 -7.86
N LEU A 165 -5.42 -19.18 -8.28
CA LEU A 165 -5.27 -20.51 -8.89
C LEU A 165 -4.82 -20.50 -10.38
N ASN A 166 -4.70 -19.34 -11.01
CA ASN A 166 -4.40 -19.17 -12.44
C ASN A 166 -2.97 -19.56 -12.90
N ARG A 167 -2.30 -20.51 -12.22
CA ARG A 167 -0.93 -20.93 -12.58
C ARG A 167 -0.76 -22.44 -12.57
N LYS A 168 0.07 -22.92 -13.52
CA LYS A 168 0.52 -24.31 -13.68
C LYS A 168 1.03 -24.99 -12.40
N HIS A 169 1.39 -24.24 -11.36
CA HIS A 169 1.98 -24.75 -10.12
C HIS A 169 1.12 -24.53 -8.85
N GLY A 170 -0.15 -24.11 -8.98
CA GLY A 170 -1.02 -23.89 -7.82
C GLY A 170 -0.56 -22.76 -6.90
N PHE A 171 -1.31 -22.50 -5.82
CA PHE A 171 -0.96 -21.50 -4.81
C PHE A 171 -0.22 -22.16 -3.65
N ASN A 172 1.06 -21.82 -3.45
CA ASN A 172 1.84 -22.30 -2.30
C ASN A 172 1.68 -21.31 -1.14
N VAL A 173 1.00 -21.75 -0.08
CA VAL A 173 0.71 -20.95 1.13
C VAL A 173 2.01 -20.48 1.80
N TRP A 174 2.97 -21.37 2.02
CA TRP A 174 4.23 -21.08 2.71
C TRP A 174 5.08 -20.03 2.00
N ILE A 175 5.14 -20.08 0.66
CA ILE A 175 5.90 -19.09 -0.12
C ILE A 175 5.18 -17.74 -0.16
N ASN A 176 3.85 -17.73 -0.12
CA ASN A 176 3.06 -16.50 -0.25
C ASN A 176 2.64 -15.90 1.10
N LEU A 177 2.80 -16.63 2.21
CA LEU A 177 2.50 -16.19 3.57
C LEU A 177 3.65 -16.64 4.49
N PRO A 178 4.88 -16.12 4.30
CA PRO A 178 6.05 -16.57 5.05
C PRO A 178 5.97 -16.27 6.56
N THR A 179 5.16 -15.29 6.95
CA THR A 179 4.93 -14.88 8.33
C THR A 179 3.80 -15.66 9.01
N PHE A 180 3.07 -16.49 8.26
CA PHE A 180 1.97 -17.30 8.79
C PHE A 180 2.49 -18.67 9.20
N ASP A 181 2.42 -19.00 10.49
CA ASP A 181 2.77 -20.33 11.00
C ASP A 181 1.53 -21.25 11.04
N PRO A 182 1.35 -22.22 10.12
CA PRO A 182 0.21 -23.13 10.13
C PRO A 182 0.32 -24.23 11.20
N THR A 183 1.43 -24.30 11.96
CA THR A 183 1.64 -25.30 13.04
C THR A 183 1.23 -24.80 14.43
N GLY A 184 0.95 -23.50 14.59
CA GLY A 184 0.58 -22.86 15.85
C GLY A 184 -0.77 -23.28 16.49
N GLY A 185 -1.32 -24.44 16.13
CA GLY A 185 -2.59 -24.96 16.65
C GLY A 185 -3.85 -24.30 16.06
N GLY A 186 -4.99 -24.98 16.20
CA GLY A 186 -6.31 -24.54 15.70
C GLY A 186 -6.51 -24.69 14.18
N ASP A 187 -7.69 -24.32 13.68
CA ASP A 187 -7.95 -24.41 12.25
C ASP A 187 -7.30 -23.25 11.47
N VAL A 188 -6.55 -23.61 10.42
CA VAL A 188 -5.88 -22.67 9.50
C VAL A 188 -6.89 -21.69 8.89
N ILE A 189 -8.09 -22.15 8.54
CA ILE A 189 -9.13 -21.31 7.91
C ILE A 189 -9.59 -20.23 8.88
N GLU A 190 -9.97 -20.60 10.11
CA GLU A 190 -10.43 -19.67 11.14
C GLU A 190 -9.38 -18.58 11.43
N ARG A 191 -8.11 -18.97 11.50
CA ARG A 191 -7.01 -18.02 11.72
C ARG A 191 -6.83 -17.06 10.56
N LEU A 192 -6.84 -17.55 9.32
CA LEU A 192 -6.75 -16.69 8.13
C LEU A 192 -7.92 -15.70 8.08
N GLU A 193 -9.13 -16.14 8.42
CA GLU A 193 -10.30 -15.25 8.50
C GLU A 193 -10.15 -14.20 9.60
N ARG A 194 -9.70 -14.60 10.78
CA ARG A 194 -9.48 -13.69 11.91
C ARG A 194 -8.44 -12.62 11.54
N ASP A 195 -7.29 -13.03 11.03
CA ASP A 195 -6.22 -12.12 10.61
C ASP A 195 -6.72 -11.19 9.50
N ALA A 196 -7.53 -11.69 8.58
CA ALA A 196 -8.13 -10.86 7.55
C ALA A 196 -9.09 -9.81 8.10
N ARG A 197 -9.96 -10.18 9.05
CA ARG A 197 -10.88 -9.25 9.72
C ARG A 197 -10.11 -8.14 10.44
N TYR A 198 -9.03 -8.50 11.15
CA TYR A 198 -8.14 -7.51 11.77
C TYR A 198 -7.50 -6.56 10.76
N ASN A 199 -6.95 -7.08 9.66
CA ASN A 199 -6.33 -6.24 8.63
C ASN A 199 -7.36 -5.29 7.98
N ILE A 200 -8.58 -5.75 7.70
CA ILE A 200 -9.64 -4.92 7.13
C ILE A 200 -10.08 -3.85 8.13
N ALA A 201 -10.34 -4.23 9.38
CA ALA A 201 -10.78 -3.30 10.42
C ALA A 201 -9.72 -2.21 10.68
N LEU A 202 -8.45 -2.61 10.87
CA LEU A 202 -7.35 -1.66 11.04
C LEU A 202 -7.17 -0.76 9.82
N GLY A 203 -7.21 -1.33 8.61
CA GLY A 203 -7.10 -0.55 7.37
C GLY A 203 -8.25 0.45 7.17
N PHE A 204 -9.43 0.17 7.73
CA PHE A 204 -10.54 1.14 7.72
C PHE A 204 -10.39 2.21 8.81
N VAL A 205 -9.90 1.85 10.00
CA VAL A 205 -9.80 2.76 11.16
C VAL A 205 -8.62 3.73 11.07
N LEU A 206 -7.46 3.28 10.58
CA LEU A 206 -6.21 4.06 10.55
C LEU A 206 -6.29 5.42 9.84
N PRO A 207 -6.98 5.58 8.69
CA PRO A 207 -7.15 6.89 8.05
C PRO A 207 -7.75 7.95 8.97
N PHE A 208 -8.67 7.55 9.84
CA PHE A 208 -9.42 8.45 10.71
C PHE A 208 -8.73 8.67 12.06
N VAL A 209 -8.00 7.69 12.57
CA VAL A 209 -7.28 7.79 13.85
C VAL A 209 -5.96 8.53 13.70
N THR A 210 -5.27 8.40 12.57
CA THR A 210 -3.94 8.99 12.38
C THR A 210 -3.92 10.51 12.56
N PRO A 211 -4.80 11.32 11.93
CA PRO A 211 -4.73 12.78 12.08
C PRO A 211 -5.02 13.28 13.51
N PRO A 212 -6.07 12.83 14.22
CA PRO A 212 -6.27 13.17 15.63
C PRO A 212 -5.12 12.73 16.53
N LEU A 213 -4.54 11.56 16.27
CA LEU A 213 -3.38 11.08 17.03
C LEU A 213 -2.16 11.98 16.81
N LEU A 214 -1.87 12.39 15.57
CA LEU A 214 -0.80 13.34 15.27
C LEU A 214 -1.03 14.70 15.94
N LEU A 215 -2.28 15.18 15.96
CA LEU A 215 -2.66 16.41 16.66
C LEU A 215 -2.47 16.29 18.18
N LEU A 216 -2.74 15.13 18.77
CA LEU A 216 -2.49 14.89 20.18
C LEU A 216 -0.99 14.88 20.48
N VAL A 217 -0.19 14.19 19.66
CA VAL A 217 1.26 14.13 19.81
C VAL A 217 1.90 15.51 19.64
N SER A 218 1.42 16.31 18.67
CA SER A 218 1.97 17.65 18.45
C SER A 218 1.72 18.60 19.62
N LYS A 219 0.62 18.42 20.37
CA LYS A 219 0.37 19.15 21.62
C LYS A 219 1.32 18.76 22.76
N LEU A 220 1.84 17.53 22.75
CA LEU A 220 2.68 17.00 23.82
C LEU A 220 4.18 17.25 23.58
N VAL A 221 4.62 17.11 22.33
CA VAL A 221 6.06 17.12 21.96
C VAL A 221 6.45 18.37 21.15
N GLY A 222 5.47 19.19 20.76
CA GLY A 222 5.66 20.37 19.92
C GLY A 222 5.16 20.18 18.49
N THR A 223 4.98 21.29 17.77
CA THR A 223 4.37 21.31 16.43
C THR A 223 5.16 20.44 15.44
N ILE A 224 4.52 19.40 14.92
CA ILE A 224 5.05 18.60 13.80
C ILE A 224 4.86 19.42 12.53
N THR A 225 5.93 20.00 12.00
CA THR A 225 5.86 20.79 10.76
C THR A 225 6.19 19.92 9.55
N PHE A 226 5.37 19.99 8.51
CA PHE A 226 5.68 19.44 7.18
C PHE A 226 6.53 20.43 6.38
N SER A 227 7.63 20.90 6.96
CA SER A 227 8.46 21.96 6.36
C SER A 227 9.17 21.51 5.07
N SER A 228 9.35 20.20 4.87
CA SER A 228 9.99 19.64 3.68
C SER A 228 8.95 18.95 2.78
N PRO A 229 8.95 19.25 1.47
CA PRO A 229 8.13 18.52 0.48
C PRO A 229 8.33 17.01 0.54
N HIS A 230 9.55 16.53 0.80
CA HIS A 230 9.83 15.09 0.94
C HIS A 230 9.06 14.47 2.11
N THR A 231 9.06 15.14 3.26
CA THR A 231 8.36 14.67 4.46
C THR A 231 6.85 14.61 4.20
N LEU A 232 6.29 15.62 3.55
CA LEU A 232 4.87 15.63 3.17
C LEU A 232 4.54 14.48 2.22
N ILE A 233 5.31 14.31 1.14
CA ILE A 233 5.08 13.25 0.14
C ILE A 233 5.05 11.88 0.81
N TRP A 234 6.06 11.54 1.62
CA TRP A 234 6.12 10.23 2.27
C TRP A 234 5.07 10.05 3.37
N SER A 235 4.77 11.10 4.15
CA SER A 235 3.76 11.03 5.21
C SER A 235 2.37 10.80 4.64
N VAL A 236 1.97 11.58 3.63
CA VAL A 236 0.66 11.43 2.98
C VAL A 236 0.58 10.11 2.21
N THR A 237 1.66 9.71 1.54
CA THR A 237 1.74 8.40 0.87
C THR A 237 1.54 7.27 1.86
N ALA A 238 2.27 7.26 2.98
CA ALA A 238 2.15 6.22 4.00
C ALA A 238 0.74 6.20 4.61
N TRP A 239 0.19 7.37 4.92
CA TRP A 239 -1.13 7.51 5.54
C TRP A 239 -2.28 7.01 4.65
N ALA A 240 -2.19 7.19 3.33
CA ALA A 240 -3.20 6.67 2.40
C ALA A 240 -2.93 5.20 2.01
N PHE A 241 -1.67 4.85 1.74
CA PHE A 241 -1.30 3.55 1.17
C PHE A 241 -1.27 2.42 2.21
N LEU A 242 -0.79 2.66 3.43
CA LEU A 242 -0.69 1.62 4.45
C LEU A 242 -2.07 1.04 4.81
N PRO A 243 -3.10 1.86 5.10
CA PRO A 243 -4.41 1.32 5.43
C PRO A 243 -5.05 0.58 4.25
N ALA A 244 -4.94 1.12 3.04
CA ALA A 244 -5.40 0.42 1.84
C ALA A 244 -4.66 -0.91 1.63
N GLY A 245 -3.34 -0.96 1.88
CA GLY A 245 -2.53 -2.17 1.83
C GLY A 245 -3.00 -3.25 2.81
N LEU A 246 -3.41 -2.86 4.02
CA LEU A 246 -4.01 -3.78 4.99
C LEU A 246 -5.35 -4.33 4.49
N ILE A 247 -6.22 -3.50 3.93
CA ILE A 247 -7.50 -3.96 3.38
C ILE A 247 -7.26 -4.94 2.21
N VAL A 248 -6.34 -4.61 1.28
CA VAL A 248 -5.95 -5.51 0.19
C VAL A 248 -5.46 -6.86 0.71
N ARG A 249 -4.60 -6.83 1.75
CA ARG A 249 -4.09 -8.04 2.42
C ARG A 249 -5.24 -8.85 3.03
N GLY A 250 -6.15 -8.21 3.77
CA GLY A 250 -7.29 -8.90 4.36
C GLY A 250 -8.23 -9.52 3.32
N MET A 251 -8.53 -8.81 2.23
CA MET A 251 -9.30 -9.38 1.10
C MET A 251 -8.62 -10.61 0.50
N ALA A 252 -7.30 -10.56 0.33
CA ALA A 252 -6.51 -11.69 -0.17
C ALA A 252 -6.55 -12.90 0.79
N LEU A 253 -6.39 -12.67 2.10
CA LEU A 253 -6.45 -13.71 3.12
C LEU A 253 -7.84 -14.38 3.18
N LEU A 254 -8.93 -13.60 3.14
CA LEU A 254 -10.30 -14.16 3.07
C LEU A 254 -10.50 -15.04 1.83
N LYS A 255 -9.97 -14.61 0.68
CA LYS A 255 -10.07 -15.40 -0.55
C LYS A 255 -9.30 -16.71 -0.43
N VAL A 256 -8.09 -16.70 0.14
CA VAL A 256 -7.30 -17.92 0.37
C VAL A 256 -8.02 -18.85 1.35
N ALA A 257 -8.56 -18.35 2.46
CA ALA A 257 -9.31 -19.13 3.44
C ALA A 257 -10.50 -19.87 2.79
N ARG A 258 -11.31 -19.17 1.99
CA ARG A 258 -12.43 -19.75 1.25
C ARG A 258 -12.00 -20.86 0.30
N LEU A 259 -10.91 -20.66 -0.45
CA LEU A 259 -10.41 -21.69 -1.38
C LEU A 259 -9.90 -22.94 -0.65
N ILE A 260 -9.29 -22.77 0.53
CA ILE A 260 -8.88 -23.91 1.37
C ILE A 260 -10.13 -24.67 1.87
N ALA A 261 -11.18 -23.94 2.30
CA ALA A 261 -12.44 -24.54 2.72
C ALA A 261 -13.09 -25.37 1.59
N GLU A 262 -13.25 -24.77 0.40
CA GLU A 262 -13.80 -25.44 -0.78
C GLU A 262 -12.98 -26.68 -1.18
N GLN A 263 -11.65 -26.63 -1.07
CA GLN A 263 -10.79 -27.78 -1.35
C GLN A 263 -10.98 -28.91 -0.33
N ARG A 264 -11.15 -28.59 0.96
CA ARG A 264 -11.41 -29.59 2.00
C ARG A 264 -12.76 -30.27 1.79
N GLU A 265 -13.79 -29.49 1.49
CA GLU A 265 -15.13 -30.01 1.19
C GLU A 265 -15.12 -30.96 -0.02
N ARG A 266 -14.48 -30.55 -1.13
CA ARG A 266 -14.33 -31.41 -2.32
C ARG A 266 -13.59 -32.72 -2.01
N ARG A 267 -12.53 -32.67 -1.19
CA ARG A 267 -11.78 -33.86 -0.78
C ARG A 267 -12.62 -34.79 0.11
N ALA A 268 -13.43 -34.24 1.01
CA ALA A 268 -14.33 -35.03 1.85
C ALA A 268 -15.38 -35.78 1.01
N VAL A 269 -15.97 -35.11 0.01
CA VAL A 269 -16.90 -35.74 -0.94
C VAL A 269 -16.22 -36.85 -1.76
N LEU A 270 -15.01 -36.60 -2.27
CA LEU A 270 -14.24 -37.57 -3.06
C LEU A 270 -13.76 -38.79 -2.24
N ALA A 271 -13.50 -38.60 -0.95
CA ALA A 271 -13.09 -39.67 -0.04
C ALA A 271 -14.26 -40.59 0.37
N GLY A 272 -15.48 -40.34 -0.13
CA GLY A 272 -16.65 -41.16 0.15
C GLY A 272 -17.07 -41.15 1.62
N ALA A 273 -16.69 -40.13 2.39
CA ALA A 273 -17.14 -39.98 3.77
C ALA A 273 -18.67 -39.81 3.80
N PRO A 274 -19.43 -40.81 4.27
CA PRO A 274 -20.88 -40.69 4.34
C PRO A 274 -21.24 -39.77 5.51
N GLY A 275 -21.95 -38.68 5.23
CA GLY A 275 -22.84 -38.01 6.19
C GLY A 275 -22.20 -37.05 7.20
N ALA A 276 -22.39 -35.76 6.95
CA ALA A 276 -22.78 -34.82 8.00
C ALA A 276 -23.91 -33.93 7.46
N ILE A 277 -24.99 -34.57 7.00
CA ILE A 277 -26.31 -33.96 7.06
C ILE A 277 -26.85 -34.35 8.44
N THR A 278 -26.73 -33.46 9.42
CA THR A 278 -27.60 -33.45 10.60
C THR A 278 -27.77 -32.01 11.06
N ALA A 279 -29.01 -31.54 10.88
CA ALA A 279 -29.75 -30.50 11.60
C ALA A 279 -29.04 -29.21 12.01
#